data_AF-A0A436QN40-F1
#
_entry.id   AF-A0A436QN40-F1
#
_cell.length_a   1.000
_cell.length_b   1.000
_cell.length_c   1.000
_cell.angle_alpha   90.00
_cell.angle_beta   90.00
_cell.angle_gamma   90.00
#
_symmetry.space_group_name_H-M   'P 1'
#
loop_
_entity.id
_entity.type
_entity.pdbx_description
1 polymer ?
#
loop_
_entity_poly.entity_id
_entity_poly.type
_entity_poly.pdbx_seq_one_letter_code
_entity_poly.pdbx_strand_id
1 'polypeptide(L)'
;EHEVESVGAEDALEETRSRRKPVRRQYKIQEVIKRRQILLVQVVKEERGNKGAALTTYLSLAGRYSVLMPNTARGGGISRKITNAQDRKRLKEVVTDLDVPQGMGVILRTAGESRTKAEIKRDYEYLMRLWENVRSLTLQSTAPALVYEEGSLIKRSVRDLYNK
;
A
#
# COMPACT_ATOMS: atom_id res chain seq x y z
N GLU A 1 -28.52 26.44 27.45
CA GLU A 1 -27.94 25.08 27.54
C GLU A 1 -27.51 24.71 26.13
N HIS A 2 -26.20 24.60 25.87
CA HIS A 2 -25.68 24.24 24.56
C HIS A 2 -25.26 22.77 24.60
N GLU A 3 -26.05 21.92 23.97
CA GLU A 3 -25.65 20.55 23.64
C GLU A 3 -24.47 20.58 22.68
N VAL A 4 -23.36 19.99 23.11
CA VAL A 4 -22.16 19.84 22.30
C VAL A 4 -22.33 18.54 21.51
N GLU A 5 -22.66 18.65 20.22
CA GLU A 5 -22.77 17.48 19.33
C GLU A 5 -21.41 16.76 19.23
N SER A 6 -21.37 15.54 19.76
CA SER A 6 -20.22 14.64 19.75
C SER A 6 -20.06 13.97 18.38
N VAL A 7 -19.71 14.73 17.35
CA VAL A 7 -19.54 14.22 15.96
C VAL A 7 -18.25 13.40 15.79
N GLY A 8 -17.34 13.39 16.77
CA GLY A 8 -16.05 12.69 16.70
C GLY A 8 -16.01 11.31 17.34
N ALA A 9 -17.00 10.95 18.17
CA ALA A 9 -16.98 9.68 18.91
C ALA A 9 -17.42 8.50 18.02
N GLU A 10 -18.36 8.72 17.11
CA GLU A 10 -18.91 7.68 16.25
C GLU A 10 -17.88 7.13 15.26
N ASP A 11 -17.06 8.00 14.65
CA ASP A 11 -16.03 7.61 13.67
C ASP A 11 -14.87 6.81 14.31
N ALA A 12 -14.45 7.17 15.53
CA ALA A 12 -13.43 6.41 16.28
C ALA A 12 -13.97 5.04 16.74
N LEU A 13 -15.27 4.98 17.06
CA LEU A 13 -15.97 3.74 17.38
C LEU A 13 -16.19 2.87 16.14
N GLU A 14 -16.36 3.47 14.96
CA GLU A 14 -16.54 2.73 13.70
C GLU A 14 -15.23 2.09 13.20
N GLU A 15 -14.07 2.71 13.46
CA GLU A 15 -12.75 2.10 13.23
C GLU A 15 -12.39 1.01 14.23
N THR A 16 -12.88 1.11 15.46
CA THR A 16 -12.65 0.15 16.56
C THR A 16 -13.70 -0.95 16.64
N ARG A 17 -14.77 -0.90 15.83
CA ARG A 17 -15.59 -2.07 15.52
C ARG A 17 -14.67 -3.12 14.93
N SER A 18 -14.20 -4.00 15.80
CA SER A 18 -13.50 -5.23 15.49
C SER A 18 -14.29 -5.95 14.40
N ARG A 19 -13.94 -5.67 13.13
CA ARG A 19 -14.37 -6.43 11.97
C ARG A 19 -13.96 -7.85 12.31
N ARG A 20 -14.94 -8.68 12.74
CA ARG A 20 -14.75 -10.08 13.08
C ARG A 20 -13.87 -10.64 11.97
N LYS A 21 -12.61 -10.93 12.28
CA LYS A 21 -11.69 -11.47 11.28
C LYS A 21 -12.41 -12.72 10.80
N PRO A 22 -12.78 -12.84 9.51
CA PRO A 22 -13.36 -14.09 9.03
C PRO A 22 -12.37 -15.18 9.46
N VAL A 23 -12.89 -16.24 10.08
CA VAL A 23 -12.10 -17.38 10.50
C VAL A 23 -11.50 -17.95 9.23
N ARG A 24 -10.29 -17.46 8.87
CA ARG A 24 -9.55 -17.98 7.74
C ARG A 24 -9.30 -19.43 8.11
N ARG A 25 -9.78 -20.37 7.29
CA ARG A 25 -9.31 -21.76 7.37
C ARG A 25 -7.79 -21.69 7.41
N GLN A 26 -7.21 -22.16 8.51
CA GLN A 26 -5.78 -22.21 8.66
C GLN A 26 -5.30 -23.41 7.85
N TYR A 27 -4.82 -23.14 6.64
CA TYR A 27 -4.17 -24.14 5.81
C TYR A 27 -2.74 -24.33 6.28
N LYS A 28 -2.25 -25.57 6.21
CA LYS A 28 -0.82 -25.81 6.36
C LYS A 28 -0.11 -25.43 5.07
N ILE A 29 1.14 -24.97 5.15
CA ILE A 29 1.87 -24.46 3.98
C ILE A 29 2.00 -25.49 2.86
N GLN A 30 2.15 -26.78 3.21
CA GLN A 30 2.21 -27.88 2.25
C GLN A 30 0.90 -28.10 1.45
N GLU A 31 -0.22 -27.55 1.90
CA GLU A 31 -1.52 -27.66 1.22
C GLU A 31 -1.67 -26.58 0.14
N VAL A 32 -0.94 -25.46 0.28
CA VAL A 32 -1.11 -24.27 -0.56
C VAL A 32 0.09 -23.94 -1.45
N ILE A 33 1.29 -24.44 -1.12
CA ILE A 33 2.52 -24.20 -1.88
C ILE A 33 3.19 -25.51 -2.28
N LYS A 34 3.67 -25.58 -3.53
CA LYS A 34 4.37 -26.75 -4.08
C LYS A 34 5.82 -26.43 -4.44
N ARG A 35 6.68 -27.45 -4.42
CA ARG A 35 8.05 -27.34 -4.94
C ARG A 35 8.02 -26.94 -6.42
N ARG A 36 8.94 -26.07 -6.84
CA ARG A 36 9.04 -25.51 -8.20
C ARG A 36 7.89 -24.58 -8.61
N GLN A 37 7.01 -24.19 -7.68
CA GLN A 37 6.01 -23.16 -7.95
C GLN A 37 6.69 -21.80 -8.14
N ILE A 38 6.36 -21.13 -9.24
CA ILE A 38 6.85 -19.78 -9.55
C ILE A 38 5.93 -18.76 -8.86
N LEU A 39 6.53 -17.81 -8.15
CA LEU A 39 5.83 -16.75 -7.44
C LEU A 39 6.54 -15.42 -7.66
N LEU A 40 5.76 -14.36 -7.82
CA LEU A 40 6.26 -13.00 -7.72
C LEU A 40 6.39 -12.64 -6.24
N VAL A 41 7.59 -12.23 -5.83
CA VAL A 41 7.94 -11.93 -4.45
C VAL A 41 8.64 -10.58 -4.33
N GLN A 42 8.46 -9.91 -3.20
CA GLN A 42 9.15 -8.68 -2.84
C GLN A 42 10.04 -8.92 -1.61
N VAL A 43 11.25 -8.39 -1.66
CA VAL A 43 12.17 -8.35 -0.52
C VAL A 43 11.70 -7.29 0.49
N VAL A 44 11.48 -7.70 1.73
CA VAL A 44 11.04 -6.83 2.84
C VAL A 44 12.19 -6.54 3.79
N LYS A 45 13.10 -7.50 3.96
CA LYS A 45 14.30 -7.35 4.77
C LYS A 45 15.47 -7.96 4.01
N GLU A 46 16.57 -7.22 3.96
CA GLU A 46 17.84 -7.69 3.41
C GLU A 46 18.36 -8.89 4.22
N GLU A 47 19.27 -9.65 3.61
CA GLU A 47 20.00 -10.70 4.29
C GLU A 47 20.80 -10.16 5.48
N ARG A 48 20.91 -10.98 6.52
CA ARG A 48 21.69 -10.63 7.71
C ARG A 48 22.47 -11.85 8.20
N GLY A 49 23.80 -11.78 8.08
CA GLY A 49 24.68 -12.89 8.40
C GLY A 49 24.28 -14.11 7.58
N ASN A 50 23.98 -15.23 8.25
CA ASN A 50 23.57 -16.47 7.58
C ASN A 50 22.06 -16.56 7.28
N LYS A 51 21.27 -15.52 7.61
CA LYS A 51 19.83 -15.49 7.32
C LYS A 51 19.60 -14.83 5.96
N GLY A 52 18.99 -15.56 5.04
CA GLY A 52 18.55 -15.02 3.75
C GLY A 52 17.49 -13.93 3.90
N ALA A 53 17.25 -13.21 2.81
CA ALA A 53 16.28 -12.13 2.75
C ALA A 53 14.85 -12.60 3.09
N ALA A 54 14.09 -11.74 3.78
CA ALA A 54 12.69 -12.01 4.07
C ALA A 54 11.80 -11.57 2.91
N LEU A 55 10.90 -12.46 2.46
CA LEU A 55 10.08 -12.28 1.27
C LEU A 55 8.59 -12.18 1.61
N THR A 56 7.84 -11.46 0.78
CA THR A 56 6.38 -11.41 0.80
C THR A 56 5.82 -11.55 -0.61
N THR A 57 4.67 -12.19 -0.75
CA THR A 57 3.89 -12.13 -1.99
C THR A 57 2.95 -10.93 -2.01
N TYR A 58 2.67 -10.29 -0.87
CA TYR A 58 1.89 -9.04 -0.83
C TYR A 58 2.77 -7.87 -1.24
N LEU A 59 2.56 -7.38 -2.44
CA LEU A 59 3.42 -6.38 -3.07
C LEU A 59 3.01 -4.98 -2.61
N SER A 60 4.01 -4.10 -2.52
CA SER A 60 3.85 -2.69 -2.19
C SER A 60 4.78 -1.85 -3.05
N LEU A 61 4.21 -0.88 -3.76
CA LEU A 61 4.93 0.09 -4.59
C LEU A 61 4.77 1.46 -3.96
N ALA A 62 5.86 1.99 -3.42
CA ALA A 62 5.85 3.27 -2.73
C ALA A 62 6.13 4.42 -3.71
N GLY A 63 5.14 5.30 -3.85
CA GLY A 63 5.26 6.61 -4.49
C GLY A 63 5.64 7.69 -3.49
N ARG A 64 5.57 8.95 -3.92
CA ARG A 64 5.91 10.10 -3.05
C ARG A 64 4.80 10.36 -2.04
N TYR A 65 3.54 10.31 -2.49
CA TYR A 65 2.36 10.67 -1.69
C TYR A 65 1.49 9.47 -1.37
N SER A 66 1.59 8.41 -2.15
CA SER A 66 0.76 7.21 -2.02
C SER A 66 1.59 5.93 -2.07
N VAL A 67 1.00 4.83 -1.60
CA VAL A 67 1.55 3.47 -1.71
C VAL A 67 0.50 2.58 -2.35
N LEU A 68 0.82 1.98 -3.48
CA LEU A 68 -0.05 1.04 -4.19
C LEU A 68 0.22 -0.38 -3.72
N MET A 69 -0.84 -1.12 -3.39
CA MET A 69 -0.83 -2.51 -2.97
C MET A 69 -1.64 -3.33 -3.99
N PRO A 70 -1.05 -3.80 -5.10
CA PRO A 70 -1.81 -4.30 -6.25
C PRO A 70 -2.50 -5.66 -6.02
N ASN A 71 -2.17 -6.38 -4.95
CA ASN A 71 -2.73 -7.70 -4.65
C ASN A 71 -3.23 -7.83 -3.21
N THR A 72 -3.63 -6.72 -2.62
CA THR A 72 -4.20 -6.67 -1.28
C THR A 72 -5.61 -6.11 -1.36
N ALA A 73 -6.61 -7.00 -1.34
CA ALA A 73 -8.04 -6.63 -1.36
C ALA A 73 -8.50 -5.88 -0.09
N ARG A 74 -7.67 -5.81 0.95
CA ARG A 74 -7.95 -4.97 2.13
C ARG A 74 -7.50 -3.54 1.85
N GLY A 75 -8.43 -2.79 1.27
CA GLY A 75 -8.75 -1.39 1.59
C GLY A 75 -7.57 -0.43 1.66
N GLY A 76 -7.51 0.44 0.66
CA GLY A 76 -6.78 1.70 0.77
C GLY A 76 -7.22 2.53 1.98
N GLY A 77 -6.41 3.53 2.33
CA GLY A 77 -6.65 4.33 3.52
C GLY A 77 -5.66 5.47 3.68
N ILE A 78 -5.71 6.10 4.85
CA ILE A 78 -4.91 7.27 5.18
C ILE A 78 -3.87 6.88 6.24
N SER A 79 -2.65 7.39 6.13
CA SER A 79 -1.60 7.20 7.13
C SER A 79 -2.11 7.51 8.53
N ARG A 80 -1.82 6.62 9.49
CA ARG A 80 -2.20 6.79 10.91
C ARG A 80 -1.58 8.03 11.58
N LYS A 81 -0.53 8.60 10.97
CA LYS A 81 0.12 9.82 11.48
C LYS A 81 -0.68 11.09 11.17
N ILE A 82 -1.65 11.03 10.26
CA ILE A 82 -2.54 12.14 9.93
C ILE A 82 -3.69 12.09 10.93
N THR A 83 -3.62 12.92 11.97
CA THR A 83 -4.58 12.93 13.08
C THR A 83 -5.63 14.03 12.93
N ASN A 84 -5.40 15.04 12.10
CA ASN A 84 -6.36 16.11 11.86
C ASN A 84 -7.59 15.57 11.12
N ALA A 85 -8.77 15.72 11.74
CA ALA A 85 -10.04 15.25 11.20
C ALA A 85 -10.41 15.92 9.87
N GLN A 86 -10.11 17.20 9.70
CA GLN A 86 -10.42 17.94 8.46
C GLN A 86 -9.59 17.41 7.29
N ASP A 87 -8.29 17.24 7.49
CA ASP A 87 -7.39 16.67 6.49
C ASP A 87 -7.76 15.22 6.17
N ARG A 88 -8.11 14.44 7.20
CA ARG A 88 -8.56 13.07 7.02
C ARG A 88 -9.83 12.98 6.16
N LYS A 89 -10.81 13.85 6.39
CA LYS A 89 -12.05 13.90 5.59
C LYS A 89 -11.74 14.23 4.13
N ARG A 90 -10.96 15.29 3.89
CA ARG A 90 -10.53 15.70 2.54
C ARG A 90 -9.75 14.61 1.82
N LEU A 91 -8.80 13.97 2.49
CA LEU A 91 -8.00 12.89 1.89
C LEU A 91 -8.82 11.63 1.62
N LYS A 92 -9.86 11.36 2.42
CA LYS A 92 -10.79 10.25 2.19
C LYS A 92 -11.58 10.47 0.90
N GLU A 93 -12.06 11.69 0.67
CA GLU A 93 -12.72 12.09 -0.60
C GLU A 93 -11.76 11.90 -1.78
N VAL A 94 -10.51 12.35 -1.65
CA VAL A 94 -9.48 12.14 -2.69
C VAL A 94 -9.27 10.66 -3.00
N VAL A 95 -9.16 9.78 -2.00
CA VAL A 95 -8.98 8.33 -2.22
C VAL A 95 -10.19 7.72 -2.92
N THR A 96 -11.41 8.11 -2.54
CA THR A 96 -12.63 7.66 -3.22
C THR A 96 -12.63 8.06 -4.70
N ASP A 97 -12.12 9.25 -5.01
CA ASP A 97 -12.03 9.77 -6.39
C ASP A 97 -10.92 9.13 -7.25
N LEU A 98 -10.07 8.25 -6.69
CA LEU A 98 -8.99 7.58 -7.44
C LEU A 98 -9.46 6.32 -8.18
N ASP A 99 -10.72 5.89 -8.01
CA ASP A 99 -11.32 4.72 -8.67
C ASP A 99 -10.39 3.48 -8.64
N VAL A 100 -9.90 3.12 -7.45
CA VAL A 100 -8.95 2.03 -7.28
C VAL A 100 -9.59 0.68 -7.66
N PRO A 101 -9.00 -0.09 -8.60
CA PRO A 101 -9.56 -1.37 -9.03
C PRO A 101 -9.77 -2.37 -7.89
N GLN A 102 -10.79 -3.22 -8.02
CA GLN A 102 -11.07 -4.26 -7.05
C GLN A 102 -9.87 -5.20 -6.88
N GLY A 103 -9.50 -5.49 -5.63
CA GLY A 103 -8.35 -6.33 -5.30
C GLY A 103 -7.04 -5.54 -5.08
N MET A 104 -7.04 -4.25 -5.39
CA MET A 104 -5.94 -3.33 -5.09
C MET A 104 -6.30 -2.43 -3.89
N GLY A 105 -5.26 -1.90 -3.23
CA GLY A 105 -5.41 -0.88 -2.20
C GLY A 105 -4.41 0.27 -2.40
N VAL A 106 -4.78 1.47 -2.00
CA VAL A 106 -3.91 2.66 -2.01
C VAL A 106 -3.86 3.30 -0.65
N ILE A 107 -2.67 3.46 -0.08
CA ILE A 107 -2.47 4.14 1.21
C ILE A 107 -1.87 5.51 0.96
N LEU A 108 -2.53 6.58 1.41
CA LEU A 108 -1.96 7.92 1.40
C LEU A 108 -0.93 8.08 2.53
N ARG A 109 0.28 8.51 2.16
CA ARG A 109 1.40 8.78 3.05
C ARG A 109 1.21 10.13 3.72
N THR A 110 1.89 10.35 4.85
CA THR A 110 1.92 11.64 5.55
C THR A 110 2.43 12.78 4.65
N ALA A 111 3.36 12.50 3.74
CA ALA A 111 3.83 13.50 2.77
C ALA A 111 2.74 14.00 1.79
N GLY A 112 1.65 13.24 1.62
CA GLY A 112 0.49 13.62 0.83
C GLY A 112 -0.52 14.49 1.57
N GLU A 113 -0.34 14.73 2.87
CA GLU A 113 -1.29 15.47 3.70
C GLU A 113 -1.56 16.87 3.16
N SER A 114 -0.52 17.67 2.91
CA SER A 114 -0.63 19.05 2.41
C SER A 114 -0.68 19.16 0.88
N ARG A 115 -0.88 18.05 0.16
CA ARG A 115 -0.80 18.02 -1.30
C ARG A 115 -2.17 18.10 -1.97
N THR A 116 -2.16 18.60 -3.20
CA THR A 116 -3.38 18.76 -4.00
C THR A 116 -3.87 17.41 -4.52
N LYS A 117 -5.19 17.30 -4.78
CA LYS A 117 -5.81 16.13 -5.41
C LYS A 117 -5.11 15.74 -6.73
N ALA A 118 -4.73 16.73 -7.54
CA ALA A 118 -4.07 16.51 -8.82
C ALA A 118 -2.67 15.89 -8.66
N GLU A 119 -1.89 16.32 -7.67
CA GLU A 119 -0.57 15.74 -7.37
C GLU A 119 -0.68 14.29 -6.89
N ILE A 120 -1.64 14.02 -6.00
CA ILE A 120 -1.89 12.67 -5.49
C ILE A 120 -2.34 11.74 -6.62
N LYS A 121 -3.25 12.19 -7.48
CA LYS A 121 -3.71 11.43 -8.66
C LYS A 121 -2.55 11.11 -9.61
N ARG A 122 -1.67 12.07 -9.89
CA ARG A 122 -0.49 11.86 -10.74
C ARG A 122 0.47 10.82 -10.15
N ASP A 123 0.71 10.85 -8.84
CA ASP A 123 1.53 9.86 -8.14
C ASP A 123 0.90 8.46 -8.22
N TYR A 124 -0.42 8.36 -8.00
CA TYR A 124 -1.15 7.09 -8.17
C TYR A 124 -1.08 6.55 -9.59
N GLU A 125 -1.33 7.38 -10.61
CA GLU A 125 -1.23 6.98 -12.02
C GLU A 125 0.18 6.51 -12.39
N TYR A 126 1.21 7.14 -11.83
CA TYR A 126 2.58 6.66 -11.97
C TYR A 126 2.77 5.26 -11.39
N LEU A 127 2.25 5.01 -10.18
CA LEU A 127 2.33 3.68 -9.55
C LEU A 127 1.55 2.62 -10.33
N MET A 128 0.41 2.98 -10.93
CA MET A 128 -0.35 2.08 -11.79
C MET A 128 0.43 1.70 -13.06
N ARG A 129 1.08 2.67 -13.72
CA ARG A 129 1.98 2.39 -14.85
C ARG A 129 3.16 1.52 -14.44
N LEU A 130 3.75 1.79 -13.28
CA LEU A 130 4.84 0.98 -12.74
C LEU A 130 4.38 -0.47 -12.51
N TRP A 131 3.20 -0.66 -11.91
CA TRP A 131 2.64 -1.99 -11.71
C TRP A 131 2.42 -2.75 -13.03
N GLU A 132 1.88 -2.09 -14.05
CA GLU A 132 1.67 -2.73 -15.35
C GLU A 132 2.99 -3.12 -16.03
N ASN A 133 4.04 -2.31 -15.87
CA ASN A 133 5.40 -2.66 -16.33
C ASN A 133 5.92 -3.91 -15.61
N VAL A 134 5.78 -3.97 -14.28
CA VAL A 134 6.18 -5.15 -13.48
C VAL A 134 5.43 -6.39 -13.93
N ARG A 135 4.11 -6.29 -14.12
CA ARG A 135 3.26 -7.39 -14.59
C ARG A 135 3.68 -7.87 -15.98
N SER A 136 3.86 -6.93 -16.93
CA SER A 136 4.25 -7.24 -18.30
C SER A 136 5.61 -7.94 -18.36
N LEU A 137 6.61 -7.41 -17.63
CA LEU A 137 7.93 -8.02 -17.57
C LEU A 137 7.90 -9.39 -16.89
N THR A 138 7.09 -9.55 -15.83
CA THR A 138 6.93 -10.85 -15.16
C THR A 138 6.39 -11.92 -16.11
N LEU A 139 5.43 -11.57 -16.98
CA LEU A 139 4.86 -12.52 -17.96
C LEU A 139 5.83 -12.88 -19.10
N GLN A 140 6.77 -11.99 -19.43
CA GLN A 140 7.79 -12.22 -20.44
C GLN A 140 9.04 -12.93 -19.89
N SER A 141 9.21 -12.96 -18.58
CA SER A 141 10.41 -13.47 -17.92
C SER A 141 10.31 -14.96 -17.59
N THR A 142 11.45 -15.65 -17.59
CA THR A 142 11.58 -17.01 -17.04
C THR A 142 12.27 -16.92 -15.67
N ALA A 143 11.68 -17.52 -14.63
CA ALA A 143 12.23 -17.46 -13.28
C ALA A 143 13.53 -18.29 -13.14
N PRO A 144 14.51 -17.84 -12.32
CA PRO A 144 14.53 -16.62 -11.52
C PRO A 144 14.89 -15.37 -12.34
N ALA A 145 14.17 -14.27 -12.13
CA ALA A 145 14.41 -13.00 -12.81
C ALA A 145 14.11 -11.81 -11.90
N LEU A 146 14.92 -10.75 -12.03
CA LEU A 146 14.64 -9.45 -11.42
C LEU A 146 13.63 -8.70 -12.29
N VAL A 147 12.45 -8.42 -11.76
CA VAL A 147 11.37 -7.74 -12.50
C VAL A 147 11.22 -6.26 -12.14
N TYR A 148 11.76 -5.85 -11.00
CA TYR A 148 11.78 -4.47 -10.56
C TYR A 148 12.89 -4.27 -9.55
N GLU A 149 13.72 -3.26 -9.80
CA GLU A 149 14.71 -2.77 -8.86
C GLU A 149 14.23 -1.44 -8.28
N GLU A 150 14.24 -1.34 -6.96
CA GLU A 150 13.91 -0.10 -6.28
C GLU A 150 14.97 0.97 -6.59
N GLY A 151 14.56 2.24 -6.64
CA GLY A 151 15.47 3.33 -6.98
C GLY A 151 16.72 3.39 -6.09
N SER A 152 17.81 3.96 -6.63
CA SER A 152 19.04 4.21 -5.88
C SER A 152 18.78 4.97 -4.58
N LEU A 153 19.72 4.91 -3.63
CA LEU A 153 19.59 5.60 -2.34
C LEU A 153 19.14 7.06 -2.50
N ILE A 154 19.71 7.78 -3.48
CA ILE A 154 19.34 9.17 -3.78
C ILE A 154 17.86 9.28 -4.17
N LYS A 155 17.39 8.44 -5.10
CA LYS A 155 15.98 8.44 -5.53
C LYS A 155 15.04 8.10 -4.37
N ARG A 156 15.40 7.12 -3.53
CA ARG A 156 14.65 6.78 -2.31
C ARG A 156 14.60 7.94 -1.32
N SER A 157 15.74 8.58 -1.05
CA SER A 157 15.81 9.74 -0.15
C SER A 157 14.95 10.90 -0.65
N VAL A 158 14.96 11.20 -1.95
CA VAL A 158 14.08 12.22 -2.53
C VAL A 158 12.61 11.83 -2.34
N ARG A 159 12.23 10.58 -2.66
CA ARG A 159 10.85 10.13 -2.47
C ARG A 159 10.39 10.23 -1.01
N ASP A 160 11.23 9.82 -0.07
CA ASP A 160 10.83 9.58 1.32
C ASP A 160 11.04 10.79 2.24
N LEU A 161 12.01 11.67 1.94
CA LEU A 161 12.39 12.81 2.79
C LEU A 161 12.06 14.17 2.18
N TYR A 162 11.93 14.28 0.86
CA TYR A 162 11.73 15.57 0.21
C TYR A 162 10.24 15.96 0.20
N ASN A 163 9.85 16.73 1.22
CA ASN A 163 8.47 17.22 1.38
C ASN A 163 8.28 18.69 1.00
N LYS A 164 9.30 19.35 0.43
CA LYS A 164 9.16 20.70 -0.16
C LYS A 164 8.29 20.66 -1.41
#